data_AF-A0A935W623-F1
#
_entry.id   AF-A0A935W623-F1
#
_cell.length_a   1.000
_cell.length_b   1.000
_cell.length_c   1.000
_cell.angle_alpha   90.00
_cell.angle_beta   90.00
_cell.angle_gamma   90.00
#
_symmetry.space_group_name_H-M   'P 1'
#
loop_
_entity.id
_entity.type
_entity.pdbx_description
1 polymer ?
#
loop_
_entity_poly.entity_id
_entity_poly.type
_entity_poly.pdbx_seq_one_letter_code
_entity_poly.pdbx_strand_id
1 'polypeptide(L)'
;MSILINIVFSIILVQHFRAVGLALGTSISTFFLFYFTVLFIRKLVNGNFNNFLNLILKVIIGLIVMLFVFYVNDWLALTNNYYINFSIGSISGFGFYIFTLIVLKNEELTIILNKLKIHF
;
A
#
# COMPACT_ATOMS: atom_id res chain seq x y z
N MET A 1 1.30 23.68 -7.46
CA MET A 1 1.83 22.62 -8.36
C MET A 1 0.90 21.41 -8.41
N SER A 2 0.52 20.83 -7.26
CA SER A 2 -0.50 19.78 -7.09
C SER A 2 -1.76 19.96 -7.96
N ILE A 3 -2.41 21.13 -7.82
CA ILE A 3 -3.70 21.43 -8.46
C ILE A 3 -3.59 21.47 -9.99
N LEU A 4 -2.50 22.02 -10.53
CA LEU A 4 -2.28 22.13 -11.97
C LEU A 4 -2.08 20.75 -12.62
N ILE A 5 -1.27 19.88 -11.99
CA ILE A 5 -1.03 18.52 -12.48
C ILE A 5 -2.35 17.72 -12.48
N ASN A 6 -3.15 17.86 -11.42
CA ASN A 6 -4.46 17.22 -11.33
C ASN A 6 -5.43 17.71 -12.42
N ILE A 7 -5.53 19.03 -12.63
CA ILE A 7 -6.39 19.61 -13.67
C ILE A 7 -5.98 19.09 -15.05
N VAL A 8 -4.68 19.07 -15.38
CA VAL A 8 -4.19 18.59 -16.67
C VAL A 8 -4.52 17.11 -16.88
N PHE A 9 -4.21 16.23 -15.92
CA PHE A 9 -4.52 14.80 -16.05
C PHE A 9 -6.02 14.54 -16.08
N SER A 10 -6.80 15.26 -15.27
CA SER A 10 -8.25 15.14 -15.26
C SER A 10 -8.87 15.53 -16.60
N ILE A 11 -8.42 16.62 -17.24
CA ILE A 11 -8.92 17.02 -18.56
C ILE A 11 -8.61 15.95 -19.63
N ILE A 12 -7.38 15.43 -19.65
CA ILE A 12 -6.97 14.40 -20.62
C ILE A 12 -7.75 13.09 -20.42
N LEU A 13 -7.89 12.65 -19.17
CA LEU A 13 -8.52 11.37 -18.84
C LEU A 13 -10.04 11.42 -18.90
N VAL A 14 -10.67 12.56 -18.63
CA VAL A 14 -12.14 12.73 -18.77
C VAL A 14 -12.59 12.54 -20.21
N GLN A 15 -11.79 12.99 -21.18
CA GLN A 15 -12.11 12.80 -22.60
C GLN A 15 -12.23 11.32 -22.98
N HIS A 16 -11.46 10.44 -22.32
CA HIS A 16 -11.42 9.01 -22.65
C HIS A 16 -12.26 8.14 -21.69
N PHE A 17 -12.32 8.51 -20.40
CA PHE A 17 -12.90 7.70 -19.32
C PHE A 17 -14.09 8.38 -18.61
N ARG A 18 -14.57 9.53 -19.11
CA ARG A 18 -15.69 10.29 -18.53
C ARG A 18 -15.45 10.59 -17.04
N ALA A 19 -16.44 10.31 -16.18
CA ALA A 19 -16.36 10.53 -14.73
C ALA A 19 -15.24 9.72 -14.05
N VAL A 20 -14.90 8.53 -14.56
CA VAL A 20 -13.79 7.71 -14.03
C VAL A 20 -12.45 8.41 -14.29
N GLY A 21 -12.35 9.18 -15.38
CA GLY A 21 -11.17 9.97 -15.70
C GLY A 21 -10.82 11.02 -14.64
N LEU A 22 -11.82 11.59 -13.96
CA LEU A 22 -11.59 12.51 -12.84
C LEU A 22 -10.92 11.79 -11.66
N ALA A 23 -11.43 10.61 -11.27
CA ALA A 23 -10.90 9.84 -10.16
C ALA A 23 -9.50 9.26 -10.45
N LEU A 24 -9.23 8.91 -11.70
CA LEU A 24 -7.89 8.49 -12.12
C LEU A 24 -6.92 9.67 -12.16
N GLY A 25 -7.35 10.83 -12.67
CA GLY A 25 -6.55 12.04 -12.71
C GLY A 25 -6.13 12.50 -11.32
N THR A 26 -7.04 12.47 -10.34
CA THR A 26 -6.72 12.77 -8.94
C THR A 26 -5.69 11.78 -8.37
N SER A 27 -5.90 10.47 -8.55
CA SER A 27 -5.02 9.41 -8.06
C SER A 27 -3.61 9.47 -8.67
N ILE A 28 -3.50 9.77 -9.97
CA ILE A 28 -2.21 9.93 -10.65
C ILE A 28 -1.50 11.20 -10.15
N SER A 29 -2.24 12.30 -10.00
CA SER A 29 -1.65 13.56 -9.52
C SER A 29 -1.11 13.45 -8.09
N THR A 30 -1.81 12.74 -7.20
CA THR A 30 -1.35 12.50 -5.82
C THR A 30 -0.13 11.60 -5.79
N PHE A 31 -0.05 10.60 -6.69
CA PHE A 31 1.14 9.79 -6.85
C PHE A 31 2.37 10.62 -7.29
N PHE A 32 2.22 11.48 -8.29
CA PHE A 32 3.29 12.38 -8.72
C PHE A 32 3.72 13.33 -7.60
N LEU A 33 2.76 13.91 -6.88
CA LEU A 33 3.04 14.78 -5.74
C LEU A 33 3.87 14.03 -4.69
N PHE A 34 3.41 12.84 -4.29
CA PHE A 34 4.13 11.99 -3.34
C PHE A 34 5.56 11.71 -3.81
N TYR A 35 5.74 11.35 -5.07
CA TYR A 35 7.06 11.09 -5.66
C TYR A 35 7.98 12.32 -5.57
N PHE A 36 7.50 13.50 -5.96
CA PHE A 36 8.30 14.73 -5.87
C PHE A 36 8.61 15.11 -4.41
N THR A 37 7.66 14.95 -3.50
CA THR A 37 7.87 15.20 -2.07
C THR A 37 8.92 14.26 -1.50
N VAL A 38 8.90 12.97 -1.83
CA VAL A 38 9.92 12.00 -1.40
C VAL A 38 11.30 12.37 -1.93
N LEU A 39 11.41 12.78 -3.20
CA LEU A 39 12.68 13.26 -3.76
C LEU A 39 13.21 14.51 -3.05
N PHE A 40 12.32 15.45 -2.71
CA PHE A 40 12.70 16.68 -2.03
C PHE A 40 13.17 16.41 -0.59
N ILE A 41 12.45 15.57 0.15
CA ILE A 41 12.83 15.13 1.50
C ILE A 41 14.16 14.37 1.45
N ARG A 42 14.37 13.52 0.44
CA ARG A 42 15.64 12.80 0.26
C ARG A 42 16.82 13.77 0.15
N LYS A 43 16.69 14.82 -0.65
CA LYS A 43 17.73 15.85 -0.80
C LYS A 43 18.04 16.56 0.52
N LEU A 44 17.03 16.72 1.38
CA LEU A 44 17.16 17.38 2.69
C LEU A 44 17.73 16.47 3.78
N VAL A 45 17.38 15.17 3.78
CA VAL A 45 17.65 14.25 4.90
C VAL A 45 18.86 13.33 4.63
N ASN A 46 19.44 13.33 3.42
CA ASN A 46 20.53 12.41 3.03
C ASN A 46 20.22 10.94 3.39
N GLY A 47 18.94 10.57 3.34
CA GLY A 47 18.48 9.26 3.78
C GLY A 47 18.97 8.13 2.87
N ASN A 48 19.28 6.99 3.49
CA ASN A 48 19.72 5.79 2.76
C ASN A 48 18.54 5.19 1.96
N PHE A 49 18.55 5.39 0.64
CA PHE A 49 17.50 4.96 -0.27
C PHE A 49 17.29 3.44 -0.25
N ASN A 50 18.33 2.66 0.03
CA ASN A 50 18.25 1.20 0.07
C ASN A 50 17.34 0.70 1.20
N ASN A 51 17.34 1.38 2.36
CA ASN A 51 16.45 1.03 3.48
C ASN A 51 14.99 1.35 3.14
N PHE A 52 14.73 2.48 2.48
CA PHE A 52 13.39 2.85 2.03
C PHE A 52 12.85 1.89 0.96
N LEU A 53 13.69 1.49 -0.02
CA LEU A 53 13.33 0.49 -1.01
C LEU A 53 13.04 -0.87 -0.38
N ASN A 54 13.86 -1.31 0.59
CA ASN A 54 13.63 -2.57 1.31
C ASN A 54 12.28 -2.54 2.05
N LEU A 55 11.95 -1.42 2.70
CA LEU A 55 10.64 -1.24 3.34
C LEU A 55 9.48 -1.31 2.34
N ILE A 56 9.60 -0.64 1.17
CA ILE A 56 8.60 -0.71 0.11
C ILE A 56 8.42 -2.15 -0.38
N LEU A 57 9.51 -2.87 -0.63
CA LEU A 57 9.46 -4.26 -1.09
C LEU A 57 8.75 -5.16 -0.09
N LYS A 58 9.01 -5.03 1.21
CA LYS A 58 8.30 -5.78 2.26
C LYS A 58 6.79 -5.50 2.24
N VAL A 59 6.38 -4.25 2.02
CA VAL A 59 4.96 -3.87 1.90
C VAL A 59 4.33 -4.46 0.63
N ILE A 60 5.03 -4.39 -0.51
CA ILE A 60 4.56 -4.98 -1.77
C ILE A 60 4.35 -6.49 -1.63
N ILE A 61 5.30 -7.20 -1.01
CA ILE A 61 5.17 -8.64 -0.75
C ILE A 61 3.95 -8.92 0.12
N GLY A 62 3.74 -8.14 1.18
CA GLY A 62 2.54 -8.25 2.01
C GLY A 62 1.24 -8.08 1.20
N LEU A 63 1.19 -7.08 0.32
CA LEU A 63 0.03 -6.84 -0.55
C LEU A 63 -0.21 -8.00 -1.52
N ILE A 64 0.85 -8.59 -2.08
CA ILE A 64 0.75 -9.77 -2.94
C ILE A 64 0.13 -10.95 -2.17
N VAL A 65 0.56 -11.19 -0.94
CA VAL A 65 -0.01 -12.24 -0.08
C VAL A 65 -1.49 -11.97 0.20
N MET A 66 -1.87 -10.73 0.51
CA MET A 66 -3.26 -10.36 0.72
C MET A 66 -4.13 -10.60 -0.53
N LEU A 67 -3.65 -10.20 -1.71
CA LEU A 67 -4.33 -10.43 -2.98
C LEU A 67 -4.48 -11.92 -3.27
N PHE A 68 -3.45 -12.72 -2.97
CA PHE A 68 -3.52 -14.17 -3.10
C PHE A 68 -4.58 -14.79 -2.18
N VAL A 69 -4.71 -14.31 -0.94
CA VAL A 69 -5.76 -14.76 -0.02
C VAL A 69 -7.15 -14.42 -0.54
N PHE A 70 -7.35 -13.21 -1.09
CA PHE A 70 -8.62 -12.87 -1.75
C PHE A 70 -8.93 -13.80 -2.91
N TYR A 71 -7.95 -14.06 -3.77
CA TYR A 71 -8.10 -14.97 -4.90
C TYR A 71 -8.50 -16.39 -4.47
N VAL A 72 -7.84 -16.93 -3.44
CA VAL A 72 -8.17 -18.25 -2.89
C VAL A 72 -9.57 -18.26 -2.25
N ASN A 73 -9.94 -17.19 -1.54
CA ASN A 73 -11.25 -17.08 -0.91
C ASN A 73 -12.40 -17.00 -1.94
N ASP A 74 -12.17 -16.30 -3.05
CA ASP A 74 -13.13 -16.24 -4.15
C ASP A 74 -13.24 -17.59 -4.89
N TRP A 75 -12.12 -18.30 -5.05
CA TRP A 75 -12.12 -19.64 -5.67
C TRP A 75 -12.84 -20.69 -4.82
N LEU A 76 -12.68 -20.63 -3.49
CA LEU A 76 -13.34 -21.57 -2.57
C LEU A 76 -14.84 -21.29 -2.38
N ALA A 77 -15.30 -20.06 -2.65
CA ALA A 77 -16.70 -19.65 -2.58
C ALA A 77 -17.46 -20.29 -1.39
N LEU A 78 -16.89 -20.16 -0.19
CA LEU A 78 -17.32 -20.89 1.02
C LEU A 78 -18.80 -20.66 1.37
N THR A 79 -19.38 -19.56 0.89
CA THR A 79 -20.81 -19.24 1.04
C THR A 79 -21.37 -18.68 -0.26
N ASN A 80 -22.64 -18.98 -0.56
CA ASN A 80 -23.38 -18.37 -1.68
C ASN A 80 -23.69 -16.88 -1.44
N ASN A 81 -23.43 -16.35 -0.25
CA ASN A 81 -23.66 -14.95 0.07
C ASN A 81 -22.37 -14.15 -0.15
N TYR A 82 -22.37 -13.31 -1.19
CA TYR A 82 -21.25 -12.46 -1.57
C TYR A 82 -20.72 -11.61 -0.40
N TYR A 83 -21.60 -11.06 0.43
CA TYR A 83 -21.18 -10.19 1.55
C TYR A 83 -20.39 -10.96 2.61
N ILE A 84 -20.83 -12.18 2.93
CA ILE A 84 -20.15 -13.02 3.93
C ILE A 84 -18.79 -13.47 3.39
N ASN A 85 -18.74 -13.89 2.12
CA ASN A 85 -17.50 -14.30 1.50
C ASN A 85 -16.49 -13.15 1.42
N PHE A 86 -16.94 -11.94 1.09
CA PHE A 86 -16.11 -10.73 1.09
C PHE A 86 -15.59 -10.37 2.50
N SER A 87 -16.44 -10.46 3.54
CA SER A 87 -16.02 -10.20 4.92
C SER A 87 -14.96 -11.20 5.40
N ILE A 88 -15.15 -12.50 5.13
CA ILE A 88 -14.18 -13.54 5.47
C ILE A 88 -12.85 -13.32 4.73
N GLY A 89 -12.92 -13.03 3.42
CA GLY A 89 -11.74 -12.70 2.61
C GLY A 89 -11.00 -11.47 3.11
N SER A 90 -11.73 -10.43 3.54
CA SER A 90 -11.13 -9.21 4.08
C SER A 90 -10.44 -9.43 5.42
N ILE A 91 -11.07 -10.14 6.36
CA ILE A 91 -10.50 -10.43 7.68
C ILE A 91 -9.26 -11.34 7.53
N SER A 92 -9.38 -12.41 6.75
CA SER A 92 -8.27 -13.34 6.52
C SER A 92 -7.12 -12.68 5.77
N GLY A 93 -7.39 -11.96 4.68
CA GLY A 93 -6.39 -11.24 3.91
C GLY A 93 -5.62 -10.21 4.75
N PHE A 94 -6.34 -9.46 5.60
CA PHE A 94 -5.72 -8.53 6.53
C PHE A 94 -4.85 -9.24 7.59
N GLY A 95 -5.32 -10.37 8.13
CA GLY A 95 -4.55 -11.18 9.07
C GLY A 95 -3.24 -11.70 8.47
N PHE A 96 -3.30 -12.27 7.26
CA PHE A 96 -2.12 -12.74 6.53
C PHE A 96 -1.18 -11.59 6.13
N TYR A 97 -1.71 -10.42 5.78
CA TYR A 97 -0.91 -9.22 5.53
C TYR A 97 -0.08 -8.82 6.76
N ILE A 98 -0.73 -8.71 7.93
CA ILE A 98 -0.05 -8.38 9.19
C ILE A 98 1.00 -9.45 9.52
N PHE A 99 0.63 -10.73 9.44
CA PHE A 99 1.54 -11.83 9.73
C PHE A 99 2.78 -11.76 8.83
N THR A 100 2.59 -11.54 7.53
CA THR A 100 3.68 -11.40 6.55
C THR A 100 4.59 -10.22 6.90
N LEU A 101 4.02 -9.06 7.26
CA LEU A 101 4.82 -7.90 7.67
C LEU A 101 5.62 -8.15 8.94
N ILE A 102 5.04 -8.83 9.93
CA ILE A 102 5.74 -9.19 11.18
C ILE A 102 6.95 -10.09 10.85
N VAL A 103 6.75 -11.12 10.03
CA VAL A 103 7.81 -12.04 9.61
C VAL A 103 8.91 -11.28 8.86
N LEU A 104 8.56 -10.42 7.91
CA LEU A 104 9.54 -9.65 7.12
C LEU A 104 10.23 -8.52 7.90
N LYS A 105 9.67 -8.06 9.01
CA LYS A 105 10.23 -7.02 9.89
C LYS A 105 10.72 -7.56 11.23
N ASN A 106 10.98 -8.86 11.34
CA ASN A 106 11.36 -9.50 12.59
C ASN A 106 12.60 -8.86 13.25
N GLU A 107 13.61 -8.45 12.46
CA GLU A 107 14.81 -7.78 12.96
C GLU A 107 14.50 -6.42 13.61
N GLU A 108 13.66 -5.59 12.97
CA GLU A 108 13.23 -4.29 13.48
C GLU A 108 12.41 -4.46 14.78
N LEU A 109 11.52 -5.45 14.81
CA LEU A 109 10.71 -5.79 15.98
C LEU A 109 11.57 -6.28 17.15
N THR A 110 12.59 -7.10 16.88
CA THR A 110 13.52 -7.59 17.90
C THR A 110 14.30 -6.44 18.53
N ILE A 111 14.74 -5.47 17.74
CA ILE A 111 15.41 -4.25 18.24
C ILE A 111 14.48 -3.43 19.14
N ILE A 112 13.21 -3.27 18.76
CA ILE A 112 12.22 -2.53 19.56
C ILE A 112 11.92 -3.27 20.88
N LEU A 113 11.70 -4.58 20.82
CA LEU A 113 11.43 -5.41 21.99
C LEU A 113 12.60 -5.41 22.97
N ASN A 114 13.85 -5.49 22.47
CA ASN A 114 15.03 -5.40 23.33
C ASN A 114 15.18 -4.03 23.97
N LYS A 115 14.83 -2.93 23.28
CA LYS A 115 14.80 -1.59 23.90
C LYS A 115 13.76 -1.47 25.00
N LEU A 116 12.58 -2.06 24.83
CA LEU A 116 11.54 -2.08 25.86
C LEU A 116 11.96 -2.93 27.07
N LYS A 117 12.65 -4.04 26.84
CA LYS A 117 13.15 -4.94 27.90
C LYS A 117 14.26 -4.33 28.76
N ILE A 118 14.91 -3.25 28.31
CA ILE A 118 15.92 -2.51 29.08
C ILE A 118 15.26 -1.46 29.99
N HIS A 119 14.01 -1.10 29.73
CA HIS A 119 13.24 -0.12 30.52
C HIS A 119 12.31 -0.74 31.57
N PHE A 120 12.14 -2.07 31.56
CA PHE A 120 11.43 -2.85 32.58
C PHE A 120 12.44 -3.68 33.39
#